data_AF-A0A0S7Y9B6-F1
#
_entry.id   AF-A0A0S7Y9B6-F1
#
_cell.length_a   1.000
_cell.length_b   1.000
_cell.length_c   1.000
_cell.angle_alpha   90.00
_cell.angle_beta   90.00
_cell.angle_gamma   90.00
#
_symmetry.space_group_name_H-M   'P 1'
#
loop_
_entity.id
_entity.type
_entity.pdbx_description
1 polymer ?
#
loop_
_entity_poly.entity_id
_entity_poly.type
_entity_poly.pdbx_seq_one_letter_code
_entity_poly.pdbx_strand_id
1 'polypeptide(L)' 'LGKLVSRTVKSAKYTTSLPGAPDGEYVVIQYEASFENKQSAIETVTPMKDTDGAWRVSGYYIK' A
#
# COMPACT_ATOMS: atom_id res chain seq x y z
N LEU A 1 -0.62 7.95 -15.11
CA LEU A 1 -0.01 8.77 -14.04
C LEU A 1 1.30 9.43 -14.48
N GLY A 2 2.12 8.78 -15.31
CA GLY A 2 3.47 9.27 -15.65
C GLY A 2 4.50 8.80 -14.61
N LYS A 3 5.74 9.28 -14.69
CA LYS A 3 6.78 8.90 -13.71
C LYS A 3 6.40 9.38 -12.31
N LEU A 4 6.80 8.61 -11.29
CA LEU A 4 6.72 9.05 -9.90
C LEU A 4 7.69 10.20 -9.69
N VAL A 5 7.19 11.31 -9.16
CA VAL A 5 7.98 12.51 -8.83
C VAL A 5 8.35 12.50 -7.36
N SER A 6 7.39 12.21 -6.48
CA SER A 6 7.60 12.12 -5.04
C SER A 6 6.63 11.14 -4.40
N ARG A 7 7.05 10.56 -3.27
CA ARG A 7 6.18 9.78 -2.38
C ARG A 7 6.61 9.96 -0.94
N THR A 8 5.63 10.13 -0.05
CA THR A 8 5.87 10.26 1.39
C THR A 8 4.88 9.38 2.14
N VAL A 9 5.35 8.65 3.15
CA VAL A 9 4.47 7.84 4.00
C VAL A 9 3.51 8.75 4.73
N LYS A 10 2.21 8.53 4.53
CA LYS A 10 1.12 9.20 5.24
C LYS A 10 0.71 8.42 6.48
N SER A 11 0.57 7.11 6.35
CA SER A 11 0.22 6.21 7.45
C SER A 11 0.62 4.77 7.16
N ALA A 12 0.79 3.99 8.21
CA ALA A 12 0.94 2.54 8.15
C ALA A 12 0.12 1.92 9.29
N LYS A 13 -0.81 1.02 8.95
CA LYS A 13 -1.69 0.36 9.92
C LYS A 13 -1.54 -1.15 9.83
N TYR A 14 -1.11 -1.77 10.92
CA TYR A 14 -1.15 -3.22 11.07
C TYR A 14 -2.59 -3.71 11.30
N THR A 15 -2.95 -4.83 10.68
CA THR A 15 -4.22 -5.53 10.92
C THR A 15 -4.05 -7.01 10.64
N THR A 16 -4.84 -7.85 11.32
CA THR A 16 -4.84 -9.31 11.09
C THR A 16 -5.98 -9.78 10.19
N SER A 17 -6.83 -8.87 9.76
CA SER A 17 -7.96 -9.14 8.87
C SER A 17 -8.26 -7.95 7.96
N LEU A 18 -8.76 -8.25 6.76
CA LEU A 18 -9.20 -7.29 5.76
C LEU A 18 -10.48 -7.78 5.07
N PRO A 19 -11.43 -6.88 4.75
CA PRO A 19 -12.64 -7.28 4.02
C PRO A 19 -12.31 -7.96 2.69
N GLY A 20 -12.82 -9.17 2.47
CA GLY A 20 -12.64 -9.92 1.22
C GLY A 20 -11.27 -10.56 1.04
N ALA A 21 -10.37 -10.50 2.03
CA ALA A 21 -9.10 -11.22 2.06
C ALA A 21 -9.13 -12.31 3.16
N PRO A 22 -8.27 -13.34 3.06
CA PRO A 22 -8.06 -14.29 4.16
C PRO A 22 -7.58 -13.60 5.44
N ASP A 23 -7.64 -14.31 6.57
CA ASP A 23 -6.96 -13.87 7.78
C ASP A 23 -5.43 -14.01 7.61
N GLY A 24 -4.68 -13.08 8.20
CA GLY A 24 -3.22 -13.07 8.15
C GLY A 24 -2.64 -11.73 8.56
N GLU A 25 -1.33 -11.61 8.66
CA GLU A 25 -0.69 -10.35 9.08
C GLU A 25 -0.57 -9.39 7.89
N TYR A 26 -1.18 -8.22 8.00
CA TYR A 26 -1.18 -7.18 6.97
C TYR A 26 -0.63 -5.86 7.51
N VAL A 27 -0.04 -5.07 6.62
CA VAL A 27 0.17 -3.64 6.85
C VAL A 27 -0.51 -2.88 5.72
N VAL A 28 -1.45 -2.00 6.04
CA VAL A 28 -2.02 -1.07 5.06
C VAL A 28 -1.22 0.23 5.11
N ILE A 29 -0.46 0.50 4.06
CA ILE A 29 0.40 1.67 3.94
C ILE A 29 -0.26 2.65 2.98
N GLN A 30 -0.44 3.90 3.40
CA GLN A 30 -0.84 4.99 2.50
C GLN A 30 0.32 5.94 2.29
N TYR A 31 0.53 6.31 1.04
CA TYR A 31 1.46 7.33 0.61
C TYR A 31 0.71 8.51 0.03
N GLU A 32 1.18 9.71 0.35
CA GLU A 32 0.93 10.88 -0.48
C GLU A 32 1.93 10.86 -1.62
N ALA A 33 1.44 10.73 -2.85
CA ALA A 33 2.26 10.54 -4.04
C ALA A 33 1.95 11.58 -5.12
N SER A 34 2.99 12.03 -5.81
CA SER A 34 2.89 12.91 -6.97
C SER A 34 3.50 12.21 -8.18
N PHE A 35 2.78 12.24 -9.30
CA PHE A 35 3.22 11.72 -10.59
C PHE A 35 3.23 12.84 -11.63
N GLU A 36 4.00 12.67 -12.71
CA GLU A 36 4.15 13.69 -13.78
C GLU A 36 2.79 14.25 -14.28
N ASN A 37 1.80 13.39 -14.46
CA ASN A 37 0.48 13.77 -14.97
C ASN A 37 -0.61 13.77 -13.87
N LYS A 38 -0.24 13.64 -12.59
CA LYS A 38 -1.16 13.71 -11.44
C LYS A 38 -0.42 14.13 -10.17
N GLN A 39 -0.49 15.42 -9.86
CA GLN A 39 0.27 16.00 -8.74
C GLN A 39 -0.16 15.50 -7.35
N SER A 40 -1.41 15.06 -7.18
CA SER A 40 -1.94 14.60 -5.90
C SER A 40 -2.67 13.27 -6.08
N ALA A 41 -2.11 12.23 -5.48
CA ALA A 41 -2.67 10.89 -5.45
C ALA A 41 -2.45 10.26 -4.07
N ILE A 42 -3.38 9.38 -3.70
CA ILE A 42 -3.16 8.50 -2.55
C ILE A 42 -2.87 7.11 -3.09
N GLU A 43 -1.62 6.69 -2.92
CA GLU A 43 -1.16 5.34 -3.21
C GLU A 43 -1.33 4.49 -1.95
N THR A 44 -2.02 3.36 -2.07
CA THR A 44 -2.22 2.38 -0.99
C THR A 44 -1.52 1.10 -1.38
N VAL A 45 -0.56 0.70 -0.55
CA VAL A 45 0.18 -0.55 -0.69
C VAL A 45 -0.17 -1.42 0.52
N THR A 46 -0.61 -2.65 0.26
CA THR A 46 -0.96 -3.61 1.31
C THR A 46 -0.04 -4.81 1.21
N PRO A 47 1.06 -4.86 2.00
CA PRO A 47 1.80 -6.10 2.18
C PRO A 47 1.06 -7.08 3.09
N MET A 48 1.20 -8.36 2.78
CA MET A 48 0.84 -9.48 3.64
C MET A 48 2.10 -10.25 4.00
N LYS A 49 2.19 -10.71 5.24
CA LYS A 49 3.25 -11.63 5.65
C LYS A 49 2.90 -13.03 5.18
N ASP A 50 3.80 -13.61 4.41
CA ASP A 50 3.67 -14.95 3.89
C ASP A 50 4.14 -15.99 4.92
N THR A 51 3.91 -17.26 4.61
CA THR A 51 4.23 -18.43 5.47
C THR A 51 5.72 -18.58 5.78
N ASP A 52 6.59 -18.07 4.91
CA ASP A 52 8.05 -18.01 5.13
C ASP A 52 8.49 -16.81 6.00
N GLY A 53 7.53 -16.01 6.48
CA GLY A 53 7.76 -14.84 7.30
C GLY A 53 8.13 -13.57 6.52
N ALA A 54 8.28 -13.65 5.19
CA ALA A 54 8.58 -12.49 4.35
C ALA A 54 7.31 -11.69 4.05
N TRP A 55 7.47 -10.37 3.96
CA TRP A 55 6.38 -9.47 3.55
C TRP A 55 6.35 -9.34 2.03
N ARG A 56 5.20 -9.60 1.41
CA ARG A 56 4.98 -9.47 -0.03
C ARG A 56 3.76 -8.60 -0.28
N VAL A 57 3.79 -7.81 -1.35
CA VAL A 57 2.66 -6.93 -1.72
C VAL A 57 1.50 -7.82 -2.19
N SER A 58 0.38 -7.78 -1.47
CA SER A 58 -0.86 -8.48 -1.82
C SER A 58 -1.91 -7.55 -2.43
N GLY A 59 -1.80 -6.23 -2.17
CA GLY A 59 -2.68 -5.21 -2.74
C GLY A 59 -1.94 -3.94 -3.13
N TYR A 60 -2.34 -3.35 -4.26
CA TYR A 60 -1.82 -2.08 -4.76
C TYR A 60 -2.92 -1.28 -5.42
N TYR A 61 -3.11 -0.04 -4.99
CA TYR A 61 -4.17 0.83 -5.51
C TYR A 61 -3.76 2.30 -5.46
N ILE A 62 -4.11 3.08 -6.50
CA ILE A 62 -3.92 4.53 -6.53
C ILE A 62 -5.27 5.19 -6.82
N LYS A 63 -5.66 6.17 -6.00
CA LYS A 63 -6.81 7.04 -6.25
C LYS A 63 -6.44 8.47 -6.61
#